data_AF-A0A517PG62-F1
#
_entry.id   AF-A0A517PG62-F1
#
_cell.length_a   1.000
_cell.length_b   1.000
_cell.length_c   1.000
_cell.angle_alpha   90.00
_cell.angle_beta   90.00
_cell.angle_gamma   90.00
#
_symmetry.space_group_name_H-M   'P 1'
#
loop_
_entity.id
_entity.type
_entity.pdbx_description
1 polymer ?
#
loop_
_entity_poly.entity_id
_entity_poly.type
_entity_poly.pdbx_seq_one_letter_code
_entity_poly.pdbx_strand_id
1 'polypeptide(L)'
;MSTESEPSTKVQRASLSAMALVTFFFLVSCAGMAFLVQTLFQLGTGWIPYLKRTLPTLTVSASGVLWFLFCLALFVTGLHLACRGVYRGKQETAAAEENQGWQLRWSFSLVILLLVLVTSGICLIGVSHQLWWMATGKDKLVYQGGMTAARRSTSKNNLRQIGLGLHLYEDAHDRLPDGGTFSETGQPQHGWVAQLLPFMDQEDLYQQIDFDQPWTDEVNRKAYETRLPMLMSPGMMSDFIQQEVPRADNDRYPPAHYAANSRVLGINSRMSLRDITDGTSNTIFAGEVSEGIRAWGSSLNYRDPARGINQQPDSFGSHFIVDSKTGAQMLFGDGSVRFVSDDIDPEVLKRLSTPAGAEVTCEDWMEGKPVTGRQNRHD
;
A
#
# COMPACT_ATOMS: atom_id res chain seq x y z
N MET A 1 -21.36 -44.74 -49.42
CA MET A 1 -21.79 -43.36 -49.74
C MET A 1 -22.27 -42.76 -48.43
N SER A 2 -21.35 -42.11 -47.73
CA SER A 2 -21.48 -41.66 -46.34
C SER A 2 -22.34 -40.41 -46.25
N THR A 3 -23.40 -40.47 -45.44
CA THR A 3 -24.29 -39.36 -45.12
C THR A 3 -23.60 -38.42 -44.12
N GLU A 4 -23.08 -37.29 -44.60
CA GLU A 4 -22.69 -36.17 -43.72
C GLU A 4 -23.96 -35.49 -43.19
N SER A 5 -24.18 -35.57 -41.88
CA SER A 5 -25.29 -34.92 -41.19
C SER A 5 -25.03 -33.42 -41.05
N GLU A 6 -25.81 -32.58 -41.74
CA GLU A 6 -25.79 -31.13 -41.54
C GLU A 6 -26.12 -30.78 -40.06
N PRO A 7 -25.30 -29.94 -39.39
CA PRO A 7 -25.54 -29.56 -38.01
C PRO A 7 -26.81 -28.71 -37.90
N SER A 8 -27.71 -29.08 -36.98
CA SER A 8 -28.98 -28.37 -36.79
C SER A 8 -28.78 -26.86 -36.59
N THR A 9 -29.66 -26.05 -37.17
CA THR A 9 -29.62 -24.57 -37.13
C THR A 9 -29.50 -23.97 -35.72
N LYS A 10 -29.92 -24.70 -34.67
CA LYS A 10 -29.72 -24.31 -33.26
C LYS A 10 -28.25 -24.35 -32.84
N VAL A 11 -27.50 -25.35 -33.30
CA VAL A 11 -26.06 -25.50 -33.01
C VAL A 11 -25.26 -24.40 -33.69
N GLN A 12 -25.60 -24.04 -34.93
CA GLN A 12 -24.97 -22.92 -35.63
C GLN A 12 -25.22 -21.58 -34.94
N ARG A 13 -26.46 -21.31 -34.51
CA ARG A 13 -26.78 -20.08 -33.75
C ARG A 13 -26.06 -20.02 -32.41
N ALA A 14 -25.98 -21.13 -31.67
CA ALA A 14 -25.25 -21.20 -30.41
C ALA A 14 -23.74 -20.95 -30.62
N SER A 15 -23.15 -21.53 -31.67
CA SER A 15 -21.76 -21.33 -32.05
C SER A 15 -21.47 -19.87 -32.41
N LEU A 16 -22.31 -19.24 -33.24
CA LEU A 16 -22.18 -17.82 -33.62
C LEU A 16 -22.28 -16.89 -32.41
N SER A 17 -23.24 -17.13 -31.51
CA SER A 17 -23.38 -16.35 -30.28
C SER A 17 -22.17 -16.50 -29.36
N ALA A 18 -21.64 -17.72 -29.21
CA ALA A 18 -20.44 -17.96 -28.41
C ALA A 18 -19.21 -17.26 -29.01
N MET A 19 -19.05 -17.31 -30.33
CA MET A 19 -17.94 -16.67 -31.03
C MET A 19 -18.00 -15.15 -30.94
N ALA A 20 -19.20 -14.56 -31.03
CA ALA A 20 -19.43 -13.14 -30.81
C ALA A 20 -19.10 -12.72 -29.37
N LEU A 21 -19.49 -13.53 -28.38
CA LEU A 21 -19.20 -13.27 -26.97
C LEU A 21 -17.69 -13.31 -26.67
N VAL A 22 -16.98 -14.31 -27.21
CA VAL A 22 -15.53 -14.44 -27.08
C VAL A 22 -14.81 -13.27 -27.74
N THR A 23 -15.25 -12.87 -28.93
CA THR A 23 -14.68 -11.72 -29.66
C THR A 23 -14.91 -10.42 -28.90
N PHE A 24 -16.10 -10.23 -28.32
CA PHE A 24 -16.41 -9.08 -27.48
C PHE A 24 -15.50 -9.00 -26.25
N PHE A 25 -15.33 -10.11 -25.52
CA PHE A 25 -14.44 -10.14 -24.36
C PHE A 25 -12.97 -9.92 -24.72
N PHE A 26 -12.53 -10.43 -25.87
CA PHE A 26 -11.19 -10.19 -26.40
C PHE A 26 -10.97 -8.70 -26.70
N LEU A 27 -11.90 -8.05 -27.40
CA LEU A 27 -11.82 -6.62 -27.71
C LEU A 27 -11.84 -5.74 -26.45
N VAL A 28 -12.68 -6.06 -25.46
CA VAL A 28 -12.72 -5.38 -24.15
C VAL A 28 -11.38 -5.51 -23.41
N SER A 29 -10.75 -6.69 -23.50
CA SER A 29 -9.43 -6.93 -22.91
C SER A 29 -8.33 -6.14 -23.62
N CYS A 30 -8.35 -6.10 -24.96
CA CYS A 30 -7.43 -5.29 -25.76
C CYS A 30 -7.60 -3.78 -25.53
N ALA A 31 -8.80 -3.32 -25.21
CA ALA A 31 -9.09 -1.92 -24.85
C ALA A 31 -8.63 -1.55 -23.42
N GLY A 32 -7.94 -2.44 -22.71
CA GLY A 32 -7.49 -2.21 -21.32
C GLY A 32 -8.61 -2.29 -20.29
N MET A 33 -9.83 -2.69 -20.69
CA MET A 33 -11.01 -2.83 -19.82
C MET A 33 -11.18 -4.26 -19.29
N ALA A 34 -10.09 -5.05 -19.26
CA ALA A 34 -10.08 -6.43 -18.77
C ALA A 34 -10.65 -6.57 -17.34
N PHE A 35 -10.58 -5.51 -16.54
CA PHE A 35 -11.13 -5.48 -15.18
C PHE A 35 -12.63 -5.77 -15.15
N LEU A 36 -13.43 -5.32 -16.14
CA LEU A 36 -14.89 -5.58 -16.17
C LEU A 36 -15.20 -7.07 -16.30
N VAL A 37 -14.43 -7.75 -17.15
CA VAL A 37 -14.57 -9.20 -17.38
C VAL A 37 -14.11 -9.98 -16.16
N GLN A 38 -12.98 -9.57 -15.58
CA GLN A 38 -12.43 -10.17 -14.37
C GLN A 38 -13.37 -10.00 -13.18
N THR A 39 -13.98 -8.83 -13.00
CA THR A 39 -14.95 -8.55 -11.92
C THR A 39 -16.17 -9.46 -12.03
N LEU A 40 -16.76 -9.59 -13.22
CA LEU A 40 -17.92 -10.48 -13.42
C LEU A 40 -17.56 -11.95 -13.16
N PHE A 41 -16.39 -12.39 -13.62
CA PHE A 41 -15.91 -13.74 -13.39
C PHE A 41 -15.65 -14.02 -11.90
N GLN A 42 -15.02 -13.09 -11.18
CA GLN A 42 -14.79 -13.18 -9.75
C GLN A 42 -16.09 -13.13 -8.94
N LEU A 43 -17.08 -12.36 -9.37
CA LEU A 43 -18.40 -12.34 -8.72
C LEU A 43 -19.10 -13.70 -8.84
N GLY A 44 -18.99 -14.36 -10.00
CA GLY A 44 -19.61 -15.66 -10.24
C GLY A 44 -18.86 -16.86 -9.64
N THR A 45 -17.52 -16.80 -9.61
CA THR A 45 -16.68 -17.97 -9.26
C THR A 45 -15.77 -17.75 -8.05
N GLY A 46 -15.69 -16.53 -7.51
CA GLY A 46 -14.77 -16.16 -6.43
C GLY A 46 -14.99 -16.89 -5.11
N TRP A 47 -16.17 -17.48 -4.91
CA TRP A 47 -16.46 -18.31 -3.74
C TRP A 47 -15.70 -19.66 -3.77
N ILE A 48 -15.33 -20.17 -4.95
CA ILE A 48 -14.57 -21.42 -5.11
C ILE A 48 -13.15 -21.31 -4.50
N PRO A 49 -12.31 -20.33 -4.89
CA PRO A 49 -10.99 -20.17 -4.27
C PRO A 49 -11.09 -19.79 -2.79
N TYR A 50 -12.14 -19.06 -2.39
CA TYR A 50 -12.42 -18.80 -0.98
C TYR A 50 -12.61 -20.10 -0.20
N LEU A 51 -13.50 -21.00 -0.65
CA LEU A 51 -13.71 -22.29 0.00
C LEU A 51 -12.45 -23.15 0.02
N LYS A 52 -11.67 -23.17 -1.07
CA LYS A 52 -10.41 -23.91 -1.15
C LYS A 52 -9.40 -23.46 -0.08
N ARG A 53 -9.37 -22.16 0.23
CA ARG A 53 -8.50 -21.59 1.26
C ARG A 53 -9.04 -21.81 2.67
N THR A 54 -10.36 -21.69 2.86
CA THR A 54 -10.98 -21.69 4.17
C THR A 54 -11.25 -23.10 4.70
N LEU A 55 -11.68 -24.05 3.85
CA LEU A 55 -12.00 -25.43 4.27
C LEU A 55 -10.85 -26.11 5.03
N PRO A 56 -9.57 -26.03 4.61
CA PRO A 56 -8.46 -26.64 5.35
C PRO A 56 -8.22 -26.02 6.73
N THR A 57 -8.67 -24.78 6.96
CA THR A 57 -8.50 -24.07 8.24
C THR A 57 -9.63 -24.36 9.23
N LEU A 58 -10.71 -25.02 8.80
CA LEU A 58 -11.83 -25.35 9.68
C LEU A 58 -11.46 -26.52 10.59
N THR A 59 -11.28 -26.24 11.87
CA THR A 59 -11.13 -27.25 12.92
C THR A 59 -12.50 -27.63 13.46
N VAL A 60 -13.00 -28.81 13.07
CA VAL A 60 -14.27 -29.33 13.58
C VAL A 60 -14.03 -30.02 14.92
N SER A 61 -14.64 -29.53 15.99
CA SER A 61 -14.56 -30.16 17.31
C SER A 61 -15.55 -31.33 17.40
N ALA A 62 -15.04 -32.55 17.59
CA ALA A 62 -15.89 -33.74 17.72
C ALA A 62 -16.85 -33.62 18.92
N SER A 63 -16.38 -33.06 20.04
CA SER A 63 -17.20 -32.81 21.24
C SER A 63 -18.31 -31.79 20.99
N GLY A 64 -18.04 -30.73 20.23
CA GLY A 64 -19.03 -29.71 19.88
C GLY A 64 -20.14 -30.28 18.99
N VAL A 65 -19.78 -31.09 17.99
CA VAL A 65 -20.75 -31.76 17.11
C VAL A 65 -21.65 -32.71 17.90
N LEU A 66 -21.08 -33.50 18.82
CA LEU A 66 -21.86 -34.42 19.65
C LEU A 66 -22.86 -33.68 20.55
N TRP A 67 -22.43 -32.60 21.21
CA TRP A 67 -23.31 -31.77 22.02
C TRP A 67 -24.43 -31.12 21.20
N PHE A 68 -24.11 -30.62 20.00
CA PHE A 68 -25.12 -30.05 19.11
C PHE A 68 -26.18 -31.08 18.70
N LEU A 69 -25.77 -32.29 18.29
CA LEU A 69 -26.69 -33.36 17.92
C LEU A 69 -27.56 -33.81 19.10
N PHE A 70 -26.98 -33.89 20.30
CA PHE A 70 -27.72 -34.22 21.51
C PHE A 70 -28.79 -33.16 21.85
N CYS A 71 -28.42 -31.88 21.84
CA CYS A 71 -29.36 -30.78 22.06
C CYS A 71 -30.45 -30.73 20.97
N LEU A 72 -30.09 -30.97 19.71
CA LEU A 72 -31.05 -31.03 18.60
C LEU A 72 -32.05 -32.18 18.79
N ALA A 73 -31.58 -33.36 19.21
CA ALA A 73 -32.45 -34.50 19.50
C ALA A 73 -33.43 -34.18 20.64
N LEU A 74 -32.94 -33.62 21.76
CA LEU A 74 -33.78 -33.18 22.88
C LEU A 74 -34.82 -32.15 22.44
N PHE A 75 -34.43 -31.18 21.62
CA PHE A 75 -35.33 -30.16 21.08
C PHE A 75 -36.42 -30.77 20.19
N VAL A 76 -36.05 -31.67 19.27
CA VAL A 76 -37.01 -32.39 18.40
C VAL A 76 -37.99 -33.19 19.24
N THR A 77 -37.51 -33.92 20.26
CA THR A 77 -38.37 -34.70 21.15
C THR A 77 -39.32 -33.81 21.95
N GLY A 78 -38.81 -32.75 22.57
CA GLY A 78 -39.63 -31.80 23.33
C GLY A 78 -40.70 -31.13 22.47
N LEU A 79 -40.32 -30.64 21.29
CA LEU A 79 -41.24 -30.04 20.31
C LEU A 79 -42.31 -31.05 19.87
N HIS A 80 -41.93 -32.29 19.59
CA HIS A 80 -42.87 -33.33 19.19
C HIS A 80 -43.91 -33.62 20.28
N LEU A 81 -43.48 -33.74 21.54
CA LEU A 81 -44.38 -33.95 22.67
C LEU A 81 -45.33 -32.77 22.88
N ALA A 82 -44.82 -31.53 22.78
CA ALA A 82 -45.63 -30.32 22.90
C ALA A 82 -46.67 -30.20 21.78
N CYS A 83 -46.26 -30.35 20.51
CA CYS A 83 -47.18 -30.30 19.37
C CYS A 83 -48.23 -31.41 19.44
N ARG A 84 -47.84 -32.62 19.84
CA ARG A 84 -48.78 -33.74 20.04
C ARG A 84 -49.78 -33.47 21.17
N GLY A 85 -49.34 -32.84 22.27
CA GLY A 85 -50.21 -32.44 23.37
C GLY A 85 -51.25 -31.39 22.94
N VAL A 86 -50.80 -30.34 22.24
CA VAL A 86 -51.68 -29.28 21.71
C VAL A 86 -52.66 -29.82 20.67
N TYR A 87 -52.20 -30.71 19.79
CA TYR A 87 -53.05 -31.31 18.75
C TYR A 87 -54.16 -32.17 19.36
N ARG A 88 -53.85 -32.98 20.39
CA ARG A 88 -54.84 -33.77 21.12
C ARG A 88 -55.89 -32.91 21.82
N GLY A 89 -55.49 -31.83 22.51
CA GLY A 89 -56.43 -30.94 23.20
C GLY A 89 -57.39 -30.20 22.26
N LYS A 90 -56.98 -29.93 21.01
CA LYS A 90 -57.86 -29.38 19.97
C LYS A 90 -58.80 -30.42 19.35
N GLN A 91 -58.44 -31.69 19.38
CA GLN A 91 -59.26 -32.78 18.84
C GLN A 91 -60.38 -33.18 19.82
N GLU A 92 -60.19 -33.03 21.13
CA GLU A 92 -61.23 -33.24 22.14
C GLU A 92 -62.39 -32.23 22.03
N THR A 93 -62.17 -31.07 21.43
CA THR A 93 -63.18 -30.02 21.21
C THR A 93 -63.86 -30.08 19.85
N ALA A 94 -63.33 -30.85 18.89
CA ALA A 94 -63.86 -30.99 17.54
C ALA A 94 -64.36 -32.43 17.30
N ALA A 95 -65.67 -32.63 17.23
CA ALA A 95 -66.28 -33.95 17.12
C ALA A 95 -65.92 -34.69 15.81
N ALA A 96 -65.49 -35.95 15.97
CA ALA A 96 -65.77 -37.11 15.11
C ALA A 96 -65.33 -37.13 13.63
N GLU A 97 -64.17 -36.59 13.25
CA GLU A 97 -63.51 -36.99 11.99
C GLU A 97 -62.06 -37.48 12.21
N GLU A 98 -61.77 -38.59 11.51
CA GLU A 98 -60.55 -39.40 11.39
C GLU A 98 -59.35 -39.09 12.31
N ASN A 99 -59.01 -40.07 13.16
CA ASN A 99 -57.98 -39.99 14.21
C ASN A 99 -56.55 -40.07 13.63
N GLN A 100 -56.11 -39.06 12.87
CA GLN A 100 -54.70 -38.91 12.52
C GLN A 100 -53.95 -38.18 13.63
N GLY A 101 -53.24 -38.94 14.47
CA GLY A 101 -52.35 -38.35 15.47
C GLY A 101 -51.18 -37.58 14.85
N TRP A 102 -50.69 -36.56 15.55
CA TRP A 102 -49.52 -35.77 15.14
C TRP A 102 -48.32 -36.67 14.79
N GLN A 103 -47.86 -36.60 13.53
CA GLN A 103 -46.82 -37.49 13.03
C GLN A 103 -45.41 -36.93 13.30
N LEU A 104 -44.45 -37.83 13.53
CA LEU A 104 -43.04 -37.48 13.76
C LEU A 104 -42.44 -36.66 12.59
N ARG A 105 -42.87 -36.95 11.36
CA ARG A 105 -42.41 -36.27 10.14
C ARG A 105 -42.74 -34.77 10.14
N TRP A 106 -43.88 -34.38 10.72
CA TRP A 106 -44.27 -32.97 10.80
C TRP A 106 -43.39 -32.20 11.77
N SER A 107 -43.00 -32.82 12.89
CA SER A 107 -42.02 -32.24 13.81
C SER A 107 -40.66 -32.06 13.14
N PHE A 108 -40.18 -33.05 12.39
CA PHE A 108 -38.93 -32.92 11.63
C PHE A 108 -39.01 -31.82 10.57
N SER A 109 -40.11 -31.75 9.80
CA SER A 109 -40.30 -30.68 8.82
C SER A 109 -40.27 -29.29 9.46
N LEU A 110 -40.88 -29.13 10.64
CA LEU A 110 -40.90 -27.85 11.37
C LEU A 110 -39.50 -27.48 11.88
N VAL A 111 -38.74 -28.45 12.40
CA VAL A 111 -37.35 -28.21 12.84
C VAL A 111 -36.44 -27.88 11.67
N ILE A 112 -36.57 -28.57 10.54
CA ILE A 112 -35.81 -28.26 9.32
C ILE A 112 -36.14 -26.85 8.83
N LEU A 113 -37.43 -26.50 8.77
CA LEU A 113 -37.86 -25.15 8.39
C LEU A 113 -37.26 -24.09 9.33
N LEU A 114 -37.29 -24.33 10.65
CA LEU A 114 -36.70 -23.44 11.65
C LEU A 114 -35.19 -23.26 11.42
N LEU A 115 -34.45 -24.36 11.22
CA LEU A 115 -33.01 -24.31 10.97
C LEU A 115 -32.67 -23.55 9.69
N VAL A 116 -33.44 -23.75 8.62
CA VAL A 116 -33.27 -23.02 7.36
C VAL A 116 -33.53 -21.52 7.57
N LEU A 117 -34.60 -21.15 8.28
CA LEU A 117 -34.93 -19.75 8.56
C LEU A 117 -33.85 -19.08 9.42
N VAL A 118 -33.38 -19.74 10.48
CA VAL A 118 -32.33 -19.23 11.36
C VAL A 118 -31.01 -19.06 10.59
N THR A 119 -30.63 -20.07 9.82
CA THR A 119 -29.39 -20.03 9.01
C THR A 119 -29.46 -18.90 7.98
N SER A 120 -30.60 -18.79 7.27
CA SER A 120 -30.84 -17.70 6.32
C SER A 120 -30.75 -16.33 7.00
N GLY A 121 -31.29 -16.17 8.21
CA GLY A 121 -31.21 -14.93 8.97
C GLY A 121 -29.78 -14.55 9.35
N ILE A 122 -28.99 -15.51 9.84
CA ILE A 122 -27.58 -15.30 10.18
C ILE A 122 -26.77 -14.92 8.92
N CYS A 123 -27.01 -15.60 7.80
CA CYS A 123 -26.38 -15.27 6.53
C CYS A 123 -26.73 -13.85 6.08
N LEU A 124 -28.00 -13.43 6.18
CA LEU A 124 -28.43 -12.08 5.81
C LEU A 124 -27.78 -11.01 6.69
N ILE A 125 -27.72 -11.24 8.01
CA ILE A 125 -27.03 -10.32 8.94
C ILE A 125 -25.54 -10.23 8.59
N GLY A 126 -24.89 -11.38 8.33
CA GLY A 126 -23.49 -11.42 7.93
C GLY A 126 -23.23 -10.65 6.64
N VAL A 127 -24.05 -10.86 5.60
CA VAL A 127 -23.95 -10.15 4.33
C VAL A 127 -24.21 -8.65 4.51
N SER A 128 -25.24 -8.26 5.25
CA SER A 128 -25.55 -6.85 5.54
C SER A 128 -24.43 -6.17 6.33
N HIS A 129 -23.85 -6.84 7.33
CA HIS A 129 -22.72 -6.33 8.09
C HIS A 129 -21.48 -6.18 7.20
N GLN A 130 -21.18 -7.17 6.35
CA GLN A 130 -20.07 -7.09 5.40
C GLN A 130 -20.30 -5.98 4.36
N LEU A 131 -21.51 -5.81 3.84
CA LEU A 131 -21.88 -4.71 2.95
C LEU A 131 -21.77 -3.35 3.64
N TRP A 132 -22.23 -3.25 4.89
CA TRP A 132 -22.12 -2.02 5.66
C TRP A 132 -20.67 -1.66 5.95
N TRP A 133 -19.85 -2.64 6.33
CA TRP A 133 -18.41 -2.45 6.54
C TRP A 133 -17.71 -2.11 5.23
N MET A 134 -18.09 -2.70 4.10
CA MET A 134 -17.58 -2.31 2.77
C MET A 134 -18.04 -0.90 2.37
N ALA A 135 -19.24 -0.48 2.73
CA ALA A 135 -19.79 0.83 2.36
C ALA A 135 -19.27 1.97 3.24
N THR A 136 -18.94 1.68 4.50
CA THR A 136 -18.48 2.67 5.49
C THR A 136 -17.01 2.53 5.86
N GLY A 137 -16.35 1.48 5.39
CA GLY A 137 -14.91 1.26 5.53
C GLY A 137 -14.12 2.31 4.78
N LYS A 138 -13.08 2.84 5.42
CA LYS A 138 -12.15 3.80 4.82
C LYS A 138 -11.17 3.15 3.82
N ASP A 139 -11.19 1.82 3.73
CA ASP A 139 -10.30 1.05 2.86
C ASP A 139 -10.86 1.00 1.42
N LYS A 140 -10.02 1.33 0.43
CA LYS A 140 -10.38 1.37 -0.99
C LYS A 140 -10.83 -0.04 -1.46
N LEU A 141 -12.10 -0.18 -1.88
CA LEU A 141 -12.73 -1.43 -2.36
C LEU A 141 -12.12 -2.03 -3.64
N VAL A 142 -11.25 -1.29 -4.33
CA VAL A 142 -10.54 -1.75 -5.53
C VAL A 142 -9.05 -1.87 -5.20
N TYR A 143 -8.59 -3.09 -4.95
CA TYR A 143 -7.17 -3.41 -4.96
C TYR A 143 -6.62 -3.16 -6.36
N GLN A 144 -5.94 -2.03 -6.58
CA GLN A 144 -5.26 -1.68 -7.83
C GLN A 144 -3.96 -2.49 -8.02
N GLY A 145 -4.03 -3.82 -7.91
CA GLY A 145 -2.87 -4.71 -8.10
C GLY A 145 -2.23 -4.65 -9.48
N GLY A 146 -2.88 -4.04 -10.49
CA GLY A 146 -2.38 -3.94 -11.86
C GLY A 146 -1.44 -2.77 -12.15
N MET A 147 -1.35 -1.75 -11.26
CA MET A 147 -0.52 -0.55 -11.48
C MET A 147 0.64 -0.42 -10.50
N THR A 148 0.77 -1.30 -9.51
CA THR A 148 1.84 -1.26 -8.50
C THR A 148 3.23 -1.42 -9.13
N ALA A 149 3.39 -2.36 -10.08
CA ALA A 149 4.66 -2.58 -10.78
C ALA A 149 5.05 -1.38 -11.67
N ALA A 150 4.09 -0.79 -12.38
CA ALA A 150 4.31 0.39 -13.22
C ALA A 150 4.67 1.62 -12.38
N ARG A 151 3.89 1.90 -11.33
CA ARG A 151 4.16 3.00 -10.38
C ARG A 151 5.51 2.85 -9.69
N ARG A 152 5.89 1.62 -9.30
CA ARG A 152 7.22 1.29 -8.78
C ARG A 152 8.31 1.56 -9.81
N SER A 153 8.09 1.16 -11.07
CA SER A 153 9.04 1.41 -12.15
C SER A 153 9.26 2.91 -12.37
N THR A 154 8.20 3.72 -12.33
CA THR A 154 8.31 5.17 -12.42
C THR A 154 9.02 5.75 -11.21
N SER A 155 8.71 5.33 -9.99
CA SER A 155 9.42 5.83 -8.79
C SER A 155 10.91 5.47 -8.82
N LYS A 156 11.24 4.26 -9.25
CA LYS A 156 12.62 3.83 -9.50
C LYS A 156 13.30 4.71 -10.54
N ASN A 157 12.59 5.13 -11.58
CA ASN A 157 13.11 6.03 -12.60
C ASN A 157 13.33 7.46 -12.07
N ASN A 158 12.42 7.98 -11.24
CA ASN A 158 12.57 9.26 -10.57
C ASN A 158 13.84 9.30 -9.71
N LEU A 159 14.07 8.25 -8.90
CA LEU A 159 15.31 8.13 -8.12
C LEU A 159 16.57 8.07 -8.99
N ARG A 160 16.50 7.43 -10.17
CA ARG A 160 17.63 7.45 -11.13
C ARG A 160 17.89 8.84 -11.70
N GLN A 161 16.84 9.62 -11.98
CA GLN A 161 17.00 11.01 -12.43
C GLN A 161 17.60 11.88 -11.31
N ILE A 162 17.17 11.69 -10.06
CA ILE A 162 17.79 12.32 -8.89
C ILE A 162 19.27 11.93 -8.78
N GLY A 163 19.60 10.64 -8.93
CA GLY A 163 20.98 10.17 -8.91
C GLY A 163 21.84 10.79 -10.02
N LEU A 164 21.30 10.89 -11.23
CA LEU A 164 21.98 11.60 -12.32
C LEU A 164 22.23 13.07 -11.96
N GLY A 165 21.22 13.77 -11.44
CA GLY A 165 21.37 15.16 -10.99
C GLY A 165 22.44 15.33 -9.91
N LEU A 166 22.52 14.40 -8.95
CA LEU A 166 23.56 14.39 -7.91
C LEU A 166 24.96 14.23 -8.50
N HIS A 167 25.14 13.33 -9.46
CA HIS A 167 26.43 13.14 -10.13
C HIS A 167 26.82 14.34 -11.00
N LEU A 168 25.87 14.95 -11.73
CA LEU A 168 26.15 16.15 -12.53
C LEU A 168 26.49 17.36 -11.64
N TYR A 169 25.81 17.50 -10.50
CA TYR A 169 26.14 18.51 -9.52
C TYR A 169 27.57 18.30 -8.98
N GLU A 170 27.93 17.06 -8.66
CA GLU A 170 29.26 16.74 -8.13
C GLU A 170 30.36 16.95 -9.16
N ASP A 171 30.13 16.60 -10.43
CA ASP A 171 31.07 16.88 -11.53
C ASP A 171 31.30 18.38 -11.73
N ALA A 172 30.25 19.20 -11.55
CA ALA A 172 30.33 20.65 -11.70
C ALA A 172 30.94 21.39 -10.49
N HIS A 173 30.87 20.80 -9.28
CA HIS A 173 31.23 21.49 -8.03
C HIS A 173 32.31 20.78 -7.19
N ASP A 174 32.80 19.61 -7.62
CA ASP A 174 33.70 18.72 -6.88
C ASP A 174 33.17 18.33 -5.47
N ARG A 175 31.85 18.40 -5.27
CA ARG A 175 31.17 18.06 -4.01
C ARG A 175 29.70 17.73 -4.25
N LEU A 176 29.12 16.91 -3.38
CA LEU A 176 27.68 16.70 -3.31
C LEU A 176 26.97 17.97 -2.77
N PRO A 177 25.68 18.16 -3.09
CA PRO A 177 24.91 19.29 -2.58
C PRO A 177 24.67 19.16 -1.07
N ASP A 178 24.45 20.31 -0.43
CA ASP A 178 24.05 20.33 0.98
C ASP A 178 22.67 19.69 1.15
N GLY A 179 22.48 18.86 2.18
CA GLY A 179 21.16 18.33 2.55
C GLY A 179 20.16 19.44 2.86
N GLY A 180 20.67 20.47 3.54
CA GLY A 180 20.01 21.73 3.77
C GLY A 180 21.01 22.82 4.11
N THR A 181 20.76 24.02 3.62
CA THR A 181 21.54 25.20 3.95
C THR A 181 20.91 25.96 5.11
N PHE A 182 21.76 26.46 6.01
CA PHE A 182 21.37 27.24 7.18
C PHE A 182 22.31 28.43 7.33
N SER A 183 21.76 29.59 7.70
CA SER A 183 22.56 30.78 7.97
C SER A 183 23.43 30.59 9.22
N GLU A 184 24.39 31.49 9.45
CA GLU A 184 25.20 31.52 10.68
C GLU A 184 24.35 31.66 11.96
N THR A 185 23.17 32.28 11.83
CA THR A 185 22.20 32.43 12.92
C THR A 185 21.29 31.20 13.09
N GLY A 186 21.52 30.13 12.32
CA GLY A 186 20.74 28.90 12.35
C GLY A 186 19.39 28.98 11.65
N GLN A 187 19.15 30.01 10.83
CA GLN A 187 17.90 30.10 10.07
C GLN A 187 17.91 29.15 8.87
N PRO A 188 16.85 28.34 8.67
CA PRO A 188 16.68 27.50 7.49
C PRO A 188 16.71 28.32 6.19
N GLN A 189 17.56 27.93 5.24
CA GLN A 189 17.67 28.60 3.94
C GLN A 189 17.05 27.76 2.82
N HIS A 190 17.72 26.73 2.30
CA HIS A 190 17.21 25.92 1.18
C HIS A 190 17.49 24.43 1.35
N GLY A 191 16.65 23.58 0.78
CA GLY A 191 16.89 22.13 0.68
C GLY A 191 17.80 21.72 -0.48
N TRP A 192 18.32 20.49 -0.40
CA TRP A 192 19.18 19.88 -1.43
C TRP A 192 18.58 19.92 -2.84
N VAL A 193 17.26 19.81 -2.97
CA VAL A 193 16.57 19.85 -4.27
C VAL A 193 16.78 21.18 -4.99
N ALA A 194 16.77 22.31 -4.26
CA ALA A 194 16.90 23.63 -4.86
C ALA A 194 18.25 23.80 -5.58
N GLN A 195 19.31 23.21 -5.02
CA GLN A 195 20.65 23.20 -5.61
C GLN A 195 20.75 22.30 -6.86
N LEU A 196 19.87 21.30 -6.97
CA LEU A 196 19.86 20.34 -8.09
C LEU A 196 19.03 20.79 -9.29
N LEU A 197 18.23 21.86 -9.18
CA LEU A 197 17.31 22.29 -10.24
C LEU A 197 17.98 22.45 -11.62
N PRO A 198 19.17 23.07 -11.76
CA PRO A 198 19.88 23.18 -13.04
C PRO A 198 20.19 21.82 -13.67
N PHE A 199 20.45 20.81 -12.84
CA PHE A 199 20.82 19.45 -13.24
C PHE A 199 19.61 18.53 -13.45
N MET A 200 18.41 19.08 -13.33
CA MET A 200 17.12 18.39 -13.46
C MET A 200 16.23 19.05 -14.51
N ASP A 201 16.82 19.77 -15.47
CA ASP A 201 16.11 20.54 -16.51
C ASP A 201 15.15 21.61 -15.92
N GLN A 202 15.50 22.20 -14.77
CA GLN A 202 14.73 23.25 -14.09
C GLN A 202 15.53 24.56 -13.93
N GLU A 203 16.37 24.90 -14.91
CA GLU A 203 17.18 26.14 -14.92
C GLU A 203 16.33 27.42 -14.78
N ASP A 204 15.22 27.51 -15.53
CA ASP A 204 14.32 28.67 -15.47
C ASP A 204 13.70 28.85 -14.07
N LEU A 205 13.48 27.75 -13.34
CA LEU A 205 12.97 27.80 -11.97
C LEU A 205 14.08 28.20 -10.99
N TYR A 206 15.30 27.70 -11.19
CA TYR A 206 16.47 28.05 -10.39
C TYR A 206 16.73 29.56 -10.40
N GLN A 207 16.65 30.19 -11.59
CA GLN A 207 16.86 31.64 -11.75
C GLN A 207 15.78 32.50 -11.09
N GLN A 208 14.62 31.93 -10.73
CA GLN A 208 13.56 32.63 -10.01
C GLN A 208 13.75 32.61 -8.48
N ILE A 209 14.72 31.85 -7.97
CA ILE A 209 14.99 31.71 -6.54
C ILE A 209 16.07 32.72 -6.14
N ASP A 210 15.75 33.55 -5.14
CA ASP A 210 16.72 34.35 -4.42
C ASP A 210 17.35 33.50 -3.31
N PHE A 211 18.59 33.06 -3.51
CA PHE A 211 19.32 32.20 -2.57
C PHE A 211 19.85 32.93 -1.32
N ASP A 212 19.74 34.26 -1.29
CA ASP A 212 20.10 35.07 -0.11
C ASP A 212 18.91 35.20 0.86
N GLN A 213 17.72 34.73 0.47
CA GLN A 213 16.51 34.73 1.29
C GLN A 213 16.04 33.31 1.60
N PRO A 214 15.46 33.06 2.79
CA PRO A 214 14.89 31.76 3.13
C PRO A 214 13.91 31.25 2.08
N TRP A 215 13.84 29.93 1.88
CA TRP A 215 12.90 29.31 0.94
C TRP A 215 11.42 29.63 1.24
N THR A 216 11.10 29.97 2.50
CA THR A 216 9.74 30.35 2.92
C THR A 216 9.41 31.83 2.72
N ASP A 217 10.38 32.67 2.33
CA ASP A 217 10.19 34.10 2.16
C ASP A 217 9.17 34.42 1.03
N GLU A 218 8.53 35.59 1.11
CA GLU A 218 7.57 36.04 0.10
C GLU A 218 8.20 36.13 -1.29
N VAL A 219 9.46 36.56 -1.39
CA VAL A 219 10.19 36.69 -2.67
C VAL A 219 10.27 35.33 -3.38
N ASN A 220 10.53 34.26 -2.62
CA ASN A 220 10.73 32.90 -3.14
C ASN A 220 9.45 32.09 -3.30
N ARG A 221 8.33 32.58 -2.76
CA ARG A 221 7.04 31.87 -2.72
C ARG A 221 6.62 31.28 -4.05
N LYS A 222 6.63 32.07 -5.12
CA LYS A 222 6.13 31.64 -6.44
C LYS A 222 6.98 30.50 -7.02
N ALA A 223 8.29 30.57 -6.83
CA ALA A 223 9.20 29.51 -7.26
C ALA A 223 8.89 28.21 -6.49
N TYR A 224 8.81 28.26 -5.16
CA TYR A 224 8.57 27.08 -4.33
C TYR A 224 7.14 26.52 -4.41
N GLU A 225 6.15 27.28 -4.88
CA GLU A 225 4.80 26.76 -5.20
C GLU A 225 4.78 25.91 -6.49
N THR A 226 5.87 25.92 -7.27
CA THR A 226 5.99 25.11 -8.50
C THR A 226 6.07 23.62 -8.18
N ARG A 227 5.24 22.84 -8.88
CA ARG A 227 5.21 21.38 -8.76
C ARG A 227 6.30 20.76 -9.61
N LEU A 228 7.11 19.89 -9.00
CA LEU A 228 8.15 19.11 -9.67
C LEU A 228 7.70 17.64 -9.81
N PRO A 229 7.20 17.20 -10.97
CA PRO A 229 6.65 15.85 -11.13
C PRO A 229 7.64 14.72 -10.81
N MET A 230 8.93 14.94 -11.05
CA MET A 230 9.99 13.97 -10.74
C MET A 230 10.15 13.69 -9.24
N LEU A 231 9.74 14.62 -8.37
CA LEU A 231 9.77 14.43 -6.92
C LEU A 231 8.49 13.82 -6.38
N MET A 232 7.51 13.56 -7.26
CA MET A 232 6.24 12.97 -6.89
C MET A 232 6.22 11.48 -7.24
N SER A 233 6.28 10.62 -6.23
CA SER A 233 6.02 9.19 -6.40
C SER A 233 4.58 8.93 -6.89
N PRO A 234 4.37 8.25 -8.03
CA PRO A 234 3.05 7.91 -8.54
C PRO A 234 2.26 6.94 -7.65
N GLY A 235 2.96 6.24 -6.75
CA GLY A 235 2.37 5.38 -5.73
C GLY A 235 1.56 6.14 -4.70
N MET A 236 1.93 7.39 -4.44
CA MET A 236 1.31 8.25 -3.43
C MET A 236 0.39 9.31 -4.02
N MET A 237 0.33 9.43 -5.36
CA MET A 237 -0.49 10.42 -6.06
C MET A 237 -1.98 10.35 -5.68
N SER A 238 -2.51 9.16 -5.37
CA SER A 238 -3.90 9.02 -4.91
C SER A 238 -4.14 9.58 -3.52
N ASP A 239 -3.09 9.67 -2.70
CA ASP A 239 -3.18 10.11 -1.31
C ASP A 239 -3.06 11.64 -1.21
N PHE A 240 -2.49 12.28 -2.24
CA PHE A 240 -2.47 13.75 -2.41
C PHE A 240 -3.77 14.35 -2.92
N ILE A 241 -4.61 13.58 -3.62
CA ILE A 241 -5.95 14.05 -4.00
C ILE A 241 -6.88 14.07 -2.77
N GLN A 242 -6.53 13.36 -1.68
CA GLN A 242 -7.40 13.17 -0.51
C GLN A 242 -6.92 13.80 0.81
N GLN A 243 -5.78 14.52 0.87
CA GLN A 243 -5.34 15.21 2.11
C GLN A 243 -5.16 14.28 3.34
N GLU A 244 -4.97 12.96 3.15
CA GLU A 244 -4.93 11.99 4.26
C GLU A 244 -3.51 11.70 4.79
N VAL A 245 -2.45 12.30 4.23
CA VAL A 245 -1.08 12.11 4.71
C VAL A 245 -0.62 13.33 5.52
N PRO A 246 -0.27 13.18 6.81
CA PRO A 246 0.28 14.26 7.62
C PRO A 246 1.59 14.80 7.02
N ARG A 247 1.59 16.07 6.61
CA ARG A 247 2.80 16.79 6.20
C ARG A 247 3.55 17.27 7.44
N ALA A 248 4.88 17.24 7.38
CA ALA A 248 5.72 17.75 8.45
C ALA A 248 5.85 19.28 8.42
N ASP A 249 5.60 19.90 7.28
CA ASP A 249 5.65 21.35 7.06
C ASP A 249 4.33 21.92 6.54
N ASN A 250 4.18 23.24 6.75
CA ASN A 250 3.00 24.04 6.46
C ASN A 250 2.39 23.72 5.08
N ASP A 251 1.07 23.47 5.02
CA ASP A 251 0.31 22.86 3.91
C ASP A 251 0.43 23.53 2.52
N ARG A 252 1.17 24.63 2.42
CA ARG A 252 1.20 25.52 1.26
C ARG A 252 2.08 25.04 0.11
N TYR A 253 3.19 24.35 0.38
CA TYR A 253 4.17 24.02 -0.65
C TYR A 253 4.05 22.58 -1.18
N PRO A 254 4.45 22.30 -2.44
CA PRO A 254 4.38 20.97 -3.02
C PRO A 254 5.34 19.99 -2.31
N PRO A 255 4.88 18.75 -2.04
CA PRO A 255 5.68 17.75 -1.34
C PRO A 255 6.79 17.17 -2.22
N ALA A 256 7.82 16.62 -1.57
CA ALA A 256 8.78 15.70 -2.15
C ALA A 256 8.61 14.31 -1.53
N HIS A 257 8.35 13.28 -2.35
CA HIS A 257 8.23 11.87 -1.92
C HIS A 257 9.58 11.17 -1.88
N TYR A 258 10.66 11.94 -1.93
CA TYR A 258 12.03 11.46 -1.81
C TYR A 258 12.77 12.39 -0.87
N ALA A 259 13.51 11.79 0.06
CA ALA A 259 14.39 12.51 0.99
C ALA A 259 15.84 12.09 0.76
N ALA A 260 16.77 12.97 1.13
CA ALA A 260 18.20 12.64 1.10
C ALA A 260 18.63 11.90 2.37
N ASN A 261 19.72 11.13 2.30
CA ASN A 261 20.38 10.56 3.45
C ASN A 261 21.13 11.66 4.21
N SER A 262 20.73 11.93 5.44
CA SER A 262 21.31 12.99 6.29
C SER A 262 22.78 12.79 6.64
N ARG A 263 23.28 11.57 6.57
CA ARG A 263 24.70 11.24 6.78
C ARG A 263 25.57 11.63 5.59
N VAL A 264 25.04 11.50 4.37
CA VAL A 264 25.78 11.86 3.15
C VAL A 264 25.54 13.33 2.79
N LEU A 265 24.27 13.71 2.68
CA LEU A 265 23.83 15.08 2.42
C LEU A 265 23.44 15.71 3.75
N GLY A 266 24.45 16.10 4.52
CA GLY A 266 24.29 16.78 5.80
C GLY A 266 23.98 18.28 5.67
N ILE A 267 23.76 18.94 6.80
CA ILE A 267 23.57 20.40 6.88
C ILE A 267 24.89 21.11 6.56
N ASN A 268 24.87 22.09 5.65
CA ASN A 268 26.06 22.89 5.27
C ASN A 268 27.30 22.00 5.03
N SER A 269 27.08 20.86 4.36
CA SER A 269 28.07 19.82 4.15
C SER A 269 29.08 20.23 3.07
N ARG A 270 30.19 19.49 3.00
CA ARG A 270 31.14 19.57 1.89
C ARG A 270 31.56 18.18 1.44
N MET A 271 30.66 17.20 1.60
CA MET A 271 30.88 15.81 1.23
C MET A 271 31.17 15.71 -0.27
N SER A 272 32.23 15.01 -0.67
CA SER A 272 32.49 14.64 -2.07
C SER A 272 32.35 13.13 -2.26
N LEU A 273 32.24 12.64 -3.50
CA LEU A 273 32.20 11.19 -3.74
C LEU A 273 33.48 10.49 -3.26
N ARG A 274 34.61 11.21 -3.22
CA ARG A 274 35.91 10.69 -2.78
C ARG A 274 35.96 10.44 -1.27
N ASP A 275 35.13 11.13 -0.49
CA ASP A 275 35.04 10.96 0.96
C ASP A 275 34.28 9.68 1.36
N ILE A 276 33.61 9.04 0.40
CA ILE A 276 32.77 7.84 0.62
C ILE A 276 33.63 6.57 0.54
N THR A 277 34.34 6.31 1.64
CA THR A 277 35.29 5.19 1.75
C THR A 277 34.62 3.81 1.92
N ASP A 278 33.35 3.76 2.36
CA ASP A 278 32.56 2.51 2.44
C ASP A 278 32.13 1.98 1.04
N GLY A 279 32.37 2.78 0.00
CA GLY A 279 32.07 2.50 -1.40
C GLY A 279 30.70 3.01 -1.81
N THR A 280 30.66 3.79 -2.90
CA THR A 280 29.44 4.43 -3.40
C THR A 280 28.30 3.45 -3.73
N SER A 281 28.63 2.23 -4.18
CA SER A 281 27.64 1.17 -4.45
C SER A 281 27.00 0.56 -3.21
N ASN A 282 27.53 0.87 -2.02
CA ASN A 282 27.07 0.39 -0.73
C ASN A 282 26.51 1.51 0.16
N THR A 283 26.56 2.77 -0.28
CA THR A 283 26.07 3.92 0.50
C THR A 283 24.78 4.46 -0.11
N ILE A 284 23.73 4.55 0.70
CA ILE A 284 22.44 5.14 0.33
C ILE A 284 22.57 6.67 0.24
N PHE A 285 22.11 7.28 -0.84
CA PHE A 285 22.10 8.73 -1.03
C PHE A 285 20.72 9.35 -0.82
N ALA A 286 19.67 8.66 -1.26
CA ALA A 286 18.29 9.11 -1.15
C ALA A 286 17.34 7.92 -1.18
N GLY A 287 16.07 8.14 -0.86
CA GLY A 287 15.06 7.09 -0.86
C GLY A 287 13.64 7.62 -0.83
N GLU A 288 12.69 6.73 -1.07
CA GLU A 288 11.26 7.03 -0.95
C GLU A 288 10.86 7.35 0.49
N VAL A 289 9.86 8.22 0.65
CA VAL A 289 9.23 8.52 1.94
C VAL A 289 7.71 8.38 1.81
N SER A 290 7.07 7.78 2.81
CA SER A 290 5.62 7.55 2.88
C SER A 290 4.90 8.42 3.91
N GLU A 291 5.59 8.80 4.98
CA GLU A 291 5.05 9.60 6.08
C GLU A 291 5.96 10.79 6.38
N GLY A 292 5.51 11.77 7.18
CA GLY A 292 6.32 12.94 7.58
C GLY A 292 6.84 13.75 6.39
N ILE A 293 6.08 13.76 5.30
CA ILE A 293 6.50 14.29 4.00
C ILE A 293 6.75 15.78 4.13
N ARG A 294 7.87 16.23 3.55
CA ARG A 294 8.27 17.63 3.53
C ARG A 294 8.13 18.21 2.12
N ALA A 295 7.97 19.52 2.03
CA ALA A 295 8.07 20.24 0.79
C ALA A 295 9.46 20.07 0.17
N TRP A 296 9.53 20.08 -1.16
CA TRP A 296 10.81 19.92 -1.85
C TRP A 296 11.81 21.04 -1.53
N GLY A 297 11.34 22.24 -1.19
CA GLY A 297 12.17 23.37 -0.80
C GLY A 297 12.70 23.32 0.63
N SER A 298 12.16 22.43 1.47
CA SER A 298 12.50 22.34 2.88
C SER A 298 13.97 21.99 3.08
N SER A 299 14.70 22.81 3.84
CA SER A 299 16.09 22.51 4.24
C SER A 299 16.21 21.29 5.14
N LEU A 300 15.08 20.75 5.62
CA LEU A 300 15.02 19.57 6.47
C LEU A 300 14.57 18.31 5.69
N ASN A 301 14.53 18.36 4.34
CA ASN A 301 14.14 17.21 3.51
C ASN A 301 15.24 16.13 3.41
N TYR A 302 15.71 15.66 4.55
CA TYR A 302 16.64 14.56 4.71
C TYR A 302 16.19 13.67 5.86
N ARG A 303 16.66 12.43 5.86
CA ARG A 303 16.36 11.42 6.88
C ARG A 303 17.58 10.56 7.15
N ASP A 304 17.61 10.01 8.34
CA ASP A 304 18.60 9.02 8.74
C ASP A 304 18.09 7.62 8.33
N PRO A 305 18.72 6.93 7.35
CA PRO A 305 18.26 5.60 6.95
C PRO A 305 18.46 4.52 8.00
N ALA A 306 19.33 4.72 9.00
CA ALA A 306 19.53 3.77 10.09
C ALA A 306 18.35 3.74 11.09
N ARG A 307 17.39 4.67 10.97
CA ARG A 307 16.12 4.63 11.74
C ARG A 307 15.13 3.58 11.24
N GLY A 308 15.46 2.85 10.19
CA GLY A 308 14.63 1.79 9.61
C GLY A 308 13.89 2.22 8.34
N ILE A 309 13.18 1.26 7.75
CA ILE A 309 12.29 1.47 6.60
C ILE A 309 10.84 1.18 7.06
N ASN A 310 9.89 2.06 6.78
CA ASN A 310 8.48 1.97 7.20
C ASN A 310 8.28 1.77 8.72
N GLN A 311 9.23 2.22 9.57
CA GLN A 311 9.14 2.01 11.02
C GLN A 311 8.64 3.23 11.79
N GLN A 312 8.91 4.44 11.29
CA GLN A 312 8.58 5.71 11.95
C GLN A 312 8.14 6.77 10.92
N PRO A 313 7.39 7.80 11.34
CA PRO A 313 6.96 8.86 10.43
C PRO A 313 8.10 9.61 9.73
N ASP A 314 9.28 9.67 10.37
CA ASP A 314 10.50 10.32 9.85
C ASP A 314 11.49 9.34 9.22
N SER A 315 11.11 8.06 9.04
CA SER A 315 11.94 7.02 8.41
C SER A 315 11.72 6.96 6.89
N PHE A 316 12.63 6.36 6.13
CA PHE A 316 12.36 6.09 4.71
C PHE A 316 11.22 5.07 4.59
N GLY A 317 10.48 5.10 3.49
CA GLY A 317 9.31 4.25 3.37
C GLY A 317 8.56 4.38 2.06
N SER A 318 7.83 3.33 1.71
CA SER A 318 6.89 3.36 0.59
C SER A 318 5.72 2.43 0.87
N HIS A 319 4.58 2.71 0.24
CA HIS A 319 3.40 1.83 0.26
C HIS A 319 3.49 0.67 -0.74
N PHE A 320 4.62 0.51 -1.44
CA PHE A 320 4.78 -0.56 -2.41
C PHE A 320 5.08 -1.89 -1.74
N ILE A 321 4.38 -2.94 -2.19
CA ILE A 321 4.65 -4.33 -1.83
C ILE A 321 5.38 -5.00 -3.00
N VAL A 322 6.51 -5.62 -2.71
CA VAL A 322 7.34 -6.37 -3.67
C VAL A 322 7.53 -7.79 -3.14
N ASP A 323 7.06 -8.78 -3.89
CA ASP A 323 7.18 -10.21 -3.52
C ASP A 323 6.68 -10.50 -2.09
N SER A 324 5.53 -9.91 -1.73
CA SER A 324 4.91 -9.97 -0.40
C SER A 324 5.69 -9.29 0.73
N LYS A 325 6.73 -8.52 0.40
CA LYS A 325 7.50 -7.70 1.34
C LYS A 325 7.20 -6.21 1.17
N THR A 326 7.16 -5.48 2.28
CA THR A 326 7.06 -4.02 2.34
C THR A 326 8.46 -3.42 2.44
N GLY A 327 8.60 -2.14 2.06
CA GLY A 327 9.92 -1.51 2.00
C GLY A 327 9.91 -0.23 1.17
N ALA A 328 11.08 0.17 0.66
CA ALA A 328 11.27 1.39 -0.13
C ALA A 328 12.30 1.19 -1.24
N GLN A 329 12.16 1.92 -2.35
CA GLN A 329 13.24 2.10 -3.31
C GLN A 329 14.27 3.07 -2.73
N MET A 330 15.53 2.65 -2.74
CA MET A 330 16.66 3.42 -2.24
C MET A 330 17.67 3.63 -3.37
N LEU A 331 18.14 4.87 -3.51
CA LEU A 331 19.21 5.27 -4.42
C LEU A 331 20.55 5.10 -3.72
N PHE A 332 21.49 4.44 -4.40
CA PHE A 332 22.87 4.28 -3.97
C PHE A 332 23.77 5.28 -4.70
N GLY A 333 24.93 5.58 -4.12
CA GLY A 333 25.91 6.52 -4.67
C GLY A 333 26.55 6.11 -6.01
N ASP A 334 26.32 4.89 -6.48
CA ASP A 334 26.67 4.42 -7.82
C ASP A 334 25.57 4.71 -8.87
N GLY A 335 24.49 5.41 -8.48
CA GLY A 335 23.31 5.67 -9.30
C GLY A 335 22.35 4.48 -9.40
N SER A 336 22.67 3.32 -8.80
CA SER A 336 21.77 2.18 -8.79
C SER A 336 20.62 2.39 -7.81
N VAL A 337 19.44 1.91 -8.19
CA VAL A 337 18.25 1.97 -7.33
C VAL A 337 17.83 0.54 -7.00
N ARG A 338 17.72 0.25 -5.71
CA ARG A 338 17.43 -1.09 -5.18
C ARG A 338 16.28 -1.00 -4.18
N PHE A 339 15.44 -2.04 -4.17
CA PHE A 339 14.40 -2.16 -3.16
C PHE A 339 15.04 -2.66 -1.86
N VAL A 340 14.82 -1.93 -0.77
CA VAL A 340 15.24 -2.30 0.58
C VAL A 340 13.98 -2.60 1.37
N SER A 341 13.92 -3.82 1.88
CA SER A 341 12.79 -4.32 2.66
C SER A 341 12.81 -3.77 4.08
N ASP A 342 11.64 -3.64 4.71
CA ASP A 342 11.53 -3.24 6.12
C ASP A 342 11.95 -4.33 7.12
N ASP A 343 12.05 -5.57 6.66
CA ASP A 343 12.63 -6.71 7.38
C ASP A 343 14.17 -6.80 7.32
N ILE A 344 14.85 -5.80 6.74
CA ILE A 344 16.31 -5.77 6.64
C ILE A 344 16.95 -5.80 8.04
N ASP A 345 18.08 -6.51 8.16
CA ASP A 345 18.90 -6.49 9.38
C ASP A 345 19.32 -5.03 9.69
N PRO A 346 18.97 -4.49 10.88
CA PRO A 346 19.31 -3.12 11.27
C PRO A 346 20.81 -2.80 11.18
N GLU A 347 21.68 -3.78 11.44
CA GLU A 347 23.13 -3.59 11.35
C GLU A 347 23.58 -3.45 9.90
N VAL A 348 22.96 -4.21 8.99
CA VAL A 348 23.21 -4.05 7.54
C VAL A 348 22.71 -2.68 7.08
N LEU A 349 21.49 -2.28 7.46
CA LEU A 349 20.93 -0.99 7.09
C LEU A 349 21.79 0.17 7.61
N LYS A 350 22.29 0.08 8.85
CA LYS A 350 23.20 1.06 9.43
C LYS A 350 24.48 1.21 8.61
N ARG A 351 25.10 0.09 8.18
CA ARG A 351 26.29 0.13 7.31
C ARG A 351 26.00 0.75 5.95
N LEU A 352 24.83 0.48 5.38
CA LEU A 352 24.42 1.11 4.11
C LEU A 352 24.11 2.61 4.25
N SER A 353 23.89 3.08 5.48
CA SER A 353 23.54 4.47 5.77
C SER A 353 24.76 5.37 5.93
N THR A 354 25.96 4.83 6.15
CA THR A 354 27.18 5.59 6.40
C THR A 354 28.07 5.68 5.15
N PRO A 355 28.76 6.82 4.92
CA PRO A 355 29.76 6.93 3.86
C PRO A 355 31.16 6.47 4.27
N ALA A 356 31.51 6.51 5.57
CA ALA A 356 32.83 6.13 6.10
C ALA A 356 32.78 5.41 7.47
N GLY A 357 31.62 4.87 7.86
CA GLY A 357 31.44 4.10 9.10
C GLY A 357 31.58 4.84 10.45
N ALA A 358 32.00 6.11 10.47
CA ALA A 358 32.38 6.83 11.70
C ALA A 358 31.65 8.17 11.94
N GLU A 359 30.48 8.39 11.33
CA GLU A 359 29.81 9.69 11.38
C GLU A 359 28.95 9.91 12.64
N VAL A 360 29.00 11.15 13.13
CA VAL A 360 28.21 11.68 14.25
C VAL A 360 26.85 12.14 13.71
N THR A 361 25.74 11.71 14.30
CA THR A 361 24.39 12.08 13.79
C THR A 361 24.03 13.51 14.19
N CYS A 362 23.04 14.10 13.50
CA CYS A 362 22.51 15.43 13.87
C CYS A 362 21.91 15.45 15.29
N GLU A 363 21.50 14.28 15.82
CA GLU A 363 21.06 14.11 17.21
C GLU A 363 22.24 14.23 18.20
N ASP A 364 23.42 13.68 17.87
CA ASP A 364 24.62 13.84 18.69
C ASP A 364 25.12 15.30 18.77
N TRP A 365 24.84 16.10 17.72
CA TRP A 365 25.10 17.55 17.70
C TRP A 365 24.16 18.33 18.65
N MET A 366 22.91 17.91 18.78
CA MET A 366 21.92 18.54 19.68
C MET A 366 22.06 18.07 21.15
N GLU A 367 22.66 16.91 21.39
CA GLU A 367 22.95 16.39 22.74
C GLU A 367 24.27 16.90 23.35
N GLY A 368 25.02 17.76 22.65
CA GLY A 368 26.24 18.39 23.17
C GLY A 368 27.41 17.42 23.36
N LYS A 369 27.45 16.29 22.64
CA LYS A 369 28.60 15.38 22.70
C LYS A 369 29.78 15.98 21.93
N PRO A 370 31.00 15.94 22.49
CA PRO A 370 32.17 16.52 21.84
C PRO A 370 32.46 15.80 20.51
N VAL A 371 32.59 16.58 19.44
CA VAL A 371 33.05 16.15 18.11
C VAL A 371 34.49 15.65 18.24
N THR A 372 34.67 14.36 18.51
CA THR A 372 35.98 13.70 18.49
C THR A 372 36.16 13.04 17.14
N GLY A 373 36.49 13.85 16.12
CA GLY A 373 36.59 13.33 14.76
C GLY A 373 37.18 14.27 13.71
N ARG A 374 38.03 15.24 14.08
CA ARG A 374 38.97 15.89 13.15
C ARG A 374 39.97 16.75 13.93
N GLN A 375 41.05 16.13 14.39
CA GLN A 375 42.24 16.87 14.79
C GLN A 375 42.94 17.34 13.52
N ASN A 376 43.06 18.66 13.38
CA ASN A 376 44.01 19.44 12.59
C ASN A 376 44.93 18.64 11.64
N ARG A 377 44.79 18.90 10.34
CA ARG A 377 45.93 18.90 9.42
C ARG A 377 45.87 20.17 8.57
N HIS A 378 46.34 21.26 9.19
CA HIS A 378 47.14 22.22 8.46
C HIS A 378 48.54 21.62 8.38
N ASP A 379 48.98 21.34 7.17
CA ASP A 379 50.32 21.59 6.64
C ASP A 379 50.23 21.61 5.12
#